data_AF-A0A8D0L579-F1
#
_entry.id   AF-A0A8D0L579-F1
#
_cell.length_a   1.000
_cell.length_b   1.000
_cell.length_c   1.000
_cell.angle_alpha   90.00
_cell.angle_beta   90.00
_cell.angle_gamma   90.00
#
_symmetry.space_group_name_H-M   'P 1'
#
loop_
_entity.id
_entity.type
_entity.pdbx_description
1 polymer ?
#
loop_
_entity_poly.entity_id
_entity_poly.type
_entity_poly.pdbx_seq_one_letter_code
_entity_poly.pdbx_strand_id
1 'polypeptide(L)'
;MSFLKVEDEDLEESPWEATPTKPSRKILPDRTRAARDKANEKLVEFIVKTKGADKHLLAILKSHKPSRWLKEFLTSNQCVICTETYLEDEKQLDLVVQYLQDIYKEIDVKTLPRINGDRIKFVLDVLLPEAIIYAISAVDDLNYKEAEEKYIKGPSVSRREREIFDEEILEKKKLQLLKAEKDSVDSV
;
A
#
# COMPACT_ATOMS: atom_id res chain seq x y z
N MET A 1 25.05 -62.52 -50.36
CA MET A 1 26.14 -62.93 -49.48
C MET A 1 26.03 -62.15 -48.19
N SER A 2 26.20 -62.83 -47.06
CA SER A 2 26.23 -62.27 -45.71
C SER A 2 27.62 -61.67 -45.37
N PHE A 3 27.74 -61.14 -44.14
CA PHE A 3 28.93 -60.73 -43.35
C PHE A 3 29.12 -59.20 -43.21
N LEU A 4 28.68 -58.61 -42.08
CA LEU A 4 29.32 -58.44 -40.73
C LEU A 4 30.18 -57.15 -40.67
N LYS A 5 29.70 -56.07 -40.00
CA LYS A 5 30.00 -55.62 -38.61
C LYS A 5 31.31 -54.81 -38.53
N VAL A 6 31.33 -53.60 -37.97
CA VAL A 6 31.75 -53.21 -36.59
C VAL A 6 31.76 -51.65 -36.62
N GLU A 7 30.85 -50.95 -35.93
CA GLU A 7 31.09 -50.16 -34.69
C GLU A 7 32.50 -49.56 -34.55
N ASP A 8 32.63 -48.24 -34.54
CA ASP A 8 33.53 -47.57 -33.59
C ASP A 8 33.11 -46.10 -33.42
N GLU A 9 33.12 -45.72 -32.16
CA GLU A 9 32.67 -44.47 -31.56
C GLU A 9 33.47 -43.28 -32.08
N ASP A 10 32.78 -42.20 -32.47
CA ASP A 10 33.38 -40.87 -32.45
C ASP A 10 32.58 -40.03 -31.44
N LEU A 11 33.11 -40.02 -30.22
CA LEU A 11 32.63 -39.26 -29.10
C LEU A 11 33.08 -37.80 -29.32
N GLU A 12 32.41 -37.13 -30.26
CA GLU A 12 32.58 -35.70 -30.51
C GLU A 12 32.06 -34.91 -29.31
N GLU A 13 33.01 -34.41 -28.51
CA GLU A 13 32.81 -33.37 -27.51
C GLU A 13 32.16 -32.15 -28.16
N SER A 14 30.87 -31.94 -27.94
CA SER A 14 30.18 -30.71 -28.35
C SER A 14 30.20 -29.68 -27.21
N PRO A 15 30.83 -28.51 -27.38
CA PRO A 15 30.91 -27.47 -26.36
C PRO A 15 29.54 -26.86 -26.06
N TRP A 16 29.11 -27.01 -24.80
CA TRP A 16 28.37 -26.04 -23.99
C TRP A 16 27.95 -24.78 -24.77
N GLU A 17 26.75 -24.81 -25.35
CA GLU A 17 26.06 -23.60 -25.80
C GLU A 17 25.84 -22.71 -24.58
N ALA A 18 26.72 -21.72 -24.45
CA ALA A 18 26.57 -20.62 -23.53
C ALA A 18 25.24 -19.91 -23.84
N THR A 19 24.24 -20.15 -22.99
CA THR A 19 23.01 -19.37 -22.98
C THR A 19 23.36 -17.88 -23.02
N PRO A 20 22.78 -17.07 -23.94
CA PRO A 20 23.15 -15.68 -24.06
C PRO A 20 22.82 -14.97 -22.74
N THR A 21 23.87 -14.52 -22.06
CA THR A 21 23.78 -13.74 -20.83
C THR A 21 22.97 -12.50 -21.16
N LYS A 22 21.71 -12.48 -20.73
CA LYS A 22 20.83 -11.33 -20.93
C LYS A 22 21.56 -10.11 -20.38
N PRO A 23 21.72 -9.03 -21.17
CA PRO A 23 22.41 -7.85 -20.68
C PRO A 23 21.68 -7.36 -19.43
N SER A 24 22.44 -7.10 -18.37
CA SER A 24 21.93 -6.45 -17.15
C SER A 24 21.41 -5.08 -17.57
N ARG A 25 20.11 -5.03 -17.90
CA ARG A 25 19.43 -3.79 -18.26
C ARG A 25 19.53 -2.91 -17.02
N LYS A 26 20.36 -1.88 -17.12
CA LYS A 26 20.51 -0.84 -16.10
C LYS A 26 19.11 -0.41 -15.65
N ILE A 27 18.85 -0.60 -14.37
CA ILE A 27 17.55 -0.52 -13.75
C ILE A 27 17.13 0.96 -13.78
N LEU A 28 16.06 1.26 -14.52
CA LEU A 28 15.43 2.56 -14.41
C LEU A 28 14.69 2.61 -13.06
N PRO A 29 14.74 3.75 -12.34
CA PRO A 29 13.98 3.92 -11.11
C PRO A 29 12.50 3.61 -11.32
N ASP A 30 11.84 3.23 -10.24
CA ASP A 30 10.53 2.60 -10.23
C ASP A 30 9.43 3.47 -10.85
N ARG A 31 9.28 3.36 -12.19
CA ARG A 31 8.38 4.20 -12.98
C ARG A 31 6.91 3.98 -12.61
N THR A 32 6.58 2.79 -12.11
CA THR A 32 5.22 2.42 -11.68
C THR A 32 4.86 3.11 -10.37
N ARG A 33 5.76 3.17 -9.39
CA ARG A 33 5.57 3.95 -8.17
C ARG A 33 5.38 5.44 -8.46
N ALA A 34 6.26 6.04 -9.25
CA ALA A 34 6.15 7.46 -9.61
C ALA A 34 4.84 7.79 -10.36
N ALA A 35 4.31 6.87 -11.16
CA ALA A 35 3.02 7.03 -11.82
C ALA A 35 1.84 6.97 -10.83
N ARG A 36 1.93 6.11 -9.81
CA ARG A 36 0.94 6.01 -8.72
C ARG A 36 0.97 7.26 -7.84
N ASP A 37 2.15 7.72 -7.44
CA ASP A 37 2.31 8.96 -6.67
C ASP A 37 1.70 10.17 -7.40
N LYS A 38 1.90 10.25 -8.72
CA LYS A 38 1.28 11.29 -9.56
C LYS A 38 -0.24 11.15 -9.67
N ALA A 39 -0.78 9.94 -9.65
CA ALA A 39 -2.23 9.74 -9.59
C ALA A 39 -2.78 10.16 -8.22
N ASN A 40 -2.05 9.85 -7.15
CA ASN A 40 -2.37 10.22 -5.77
C ASN A 40 -2.33 11.72 -5.54
N GLU A 41 -1.47 12.47 -6.24
CA GLU A 41 -1.48 13.94 -6.20
C GLU A 41 -2.87 14.52 -6.51
N LYS A 42 -3.63 13.89 -7.40
CA LYS A 42 -5.00 14.33 -7.72
C LYS A 42 -5.97 14.08 -6.56
N LEU A 43 -5.81 12.95 -5.85
CA LEU A 43 -6.60 12.65 -4.67
C LEU A 43 -6.29 13.66 -3.55
N VAL A 44 -5.00 13.92 -3.31
CA VAL A 44 -4.54 14.91 -2.32
C VAL A 44 -5.04 16.30 -2.67
N GLU A 45 -4.94 16.71 -3.94
CA GLU A 45 -5.48 17.98 -4.43
C GLU A 45 -6.99 18.10 -4.20
N PHE A 46 -7.74 17.02 -4.47
CA PHE A 46 -9.18 17.00 -4.23
C PHE A 46 -9.52 17.10 -2.73
N ILE A 47 -8.77 16.42 -1.87
CA ILE A 47 -9.03 16.43 -0.42
C ILE A 47 -8.65 17.78 0.18
N VAL A 48 -7.43 18.26 -0.08
CA VAL A 48 -6.83 19.39 0.65
C VAL A 48 -7.10 20.74 -0.04
N LYS A 49 -6.93 20.83 -1.36
CA LYS A 49 -7.04 22.12 -2.07
C LYS A 49 -8.47 22.44 -2.45
N THR A 50 -9.16 21.50 -3.11
CA THR A 50 -10.56 21.73 -3.52
C THR A 50 -11.54 21.53 -2.37
N LYS A 51 -11.08 20.91 -1.28
CA LYS A 51 -11.90 20.61 -0.10
C LYS A 51 -13.15 19.82 -0.45
N GLY A 52 -13.03 18.97 -1.48
CA GLY A 52 -14.17 18.27 -2.07
C GLY A 52 -14.82 17.29 -1.10
N ALA A 53 -14.03 16.74 -0.17
CA ALA A 53 -14.49 15.78 0.84
C ALA A 53 -15.15 16.44 2.07
N ASP A 54 -14.99 17.75 2.30
CA ASP A 54 -15.39 18.40 3.55
C ASP A 54 -16.86 18.19 3.90
N LYS A 55 -17.76 18.42 2.93
CA LYS A 55 -19.20 18.24 3.12
C LYS A 55 -19.54 16.80 3.51
N HIS A 56 -18.83 15.84 2.92
CA HIS A 56 -19.02 14.42 3.20
C HIS A 56 -18.52 14.06 4.61
N LEU A 57 -17.30 14.47 4.95
CA LEU A 57 -16.70 14.23 6.26
C LEU A 57 -17.51 14.90 7.38
N LEU A 58 -17.95 16.15 7.18
CA LEU A 58 -18.82 16.87 8.11
C LEU A 58 -20.17 16.18 8.30
N ALA A 59 -20.75 15.61 7.24
CA ALA A 59 -21.99 14.86 7.34
C ALA A 59 -21.83 13.57 8.15
N ILE A 60 -20.70 12.88 8.04
CA ILE A 60 -20.36 11.72 8.88
C ILE A 60 -20.21 12.13 10.33
N LEU A 61 -19.45 13.22 10.59
CA LEU A 61 -19.15 13.69 11.95
C LEU A 61 -20.39 14.21 12.69
N LYS A 62 -21.33 14.82 11.97
CA LYS A 62 -22.62 15.24 12.50
C LYS A 62 -23.67 14.11 12.52
N SER A 63 -23.27 12.86 12.25
CA SER A 63 -24.14 11.67 12.19
C SER A 63 -25.28 11.72 11.15
N HIS A 64 -25.17 12.57 10.13
CA HIS A 64 -26.13 12.64 9.02
C HIS A 64 -25.95 11.53 7.98
N LYS A 65 -24.74 10.96 7.87
CA LYS A 65 -24.46 9.83 6.98
C LYS A 65 -23.88 8.64 7.74
N PRO A 66 -24.33 7.41 7.45
CA PRO A 66 -23.69 6.21 7.97
C PRO A 66 -22.33 6.01 7.29
N SER A 67 -21.31 5.78 8.10
CA SER A 67 -19.96 5.41 7.66
C SER A 67 -19.64 4.00 8.18
N ARG A 68 -19.10 3.16 7.31
CA ARG A 68 -18.65 1.82 7.69
C ARG A 68 -17.49 1.91 8.67
N TRP A 69 -16.49 2.73 8.36
CA TRP A 69 -15.30 2.90 9.19
C TRP A 69 -15.64 3.48 10.57
N LEU A 70 -16.55 4.46 10.63
CA LEU A 70 -17.04 4.98 11.91
C LEU A 70 -17.77 3.91 12.73
N LYS A 71 -18.62 3.10 12.09
CA LYS A 71 -19.35 2.02 12.77
C LYS A 71 -18.37 1.00 13.34
N GLU A 72 -17.42 0.54 12.54
CA GLU A 72 -16.44 -0.46 12.94
C GLU A 72 -15.48 0.07 14.03
N PHE A 73 -15.07 1.34 13.94
CA PHE A 73 -14.30 2.02 14.99
C PHE A 73 -15.02 1.99 16.34
N LEU A 74 -16.33 2.30 16.34
CA LEU A 74 -17.15 2.32 17.56
C LEU A 74 -17.49 0.92 18.10
N THR A 75 -17.59 -0.11 17.26
CA THR A 75 -17.95 -1.46 17.69
C THR A 75 -16.76 -2.28 18.17
N SER A 76 -15.59 -2.09 17.55
CA SER A 76 -14.46 -3.00 17.70
C SER A 76 -13.34 -2.39 18.52
N ASN A 77 -13.27 -1.05 18.63
CA ASN A 77 -12.15 -0.27 19.19
C ASN A 77 -10.77 -0.76 18.68
N GLN A 78 -10.77 -1.45 17.55
CA GLN A 78 -9.65 -2.14 16.94
C GLN A 78 -9.45 -1.46 15.60
N CYS A 79 -8.20 -1.08 15.33
CA CYS A 79 -7.78 -0.48 14.06
C CYS A 79 -8.23 -1.43 12.94
N VAL A 80 -9.19 -0.98 12.13
CA VAL A 80 -9.64 -1.78 11.00
C VAL A 80 -8.61 -1.58 9.92
N ILE A 81 -7.75 -2.59 9.78
CA ILE A 81 -6.88 -2.85 8.62
C ILE A 81 -6.26 -1.54 8.12
N CYS A 82 -5.08 -1.17 8.65
CA CYS A 82 -4.22 -0.13 8.11
C CYS A 82 -4.07 -0.33 6.59
N THR A 83 -5.00 0.23 5.83
CA THR A 83 -5.05 0.17 4.38
C THR A 83 -4.29 1.39 3.90
N GLU A 84 -3.06 1.50 4.41
CA GLU A 84 -2.06 2.53 4.10
C GLU A 84 -1.49 2.22 2.70
N THR A 85 -2.39 1.90 1.76
CA THR A 85 -2.07 1.36 0.45
C THR A 85 -2.19 2.40 -0.63
N TYR A 86 -2.89 3.52 -0.38
CA TYR A 86 -3.11 4.54 -1.40
C TYR A 86 -2.06 5.65 -1.38
N LEU A 87 -1.69 6.21 -0.23
CA LEU A 87 -0.69 7.30 -0.15
C LEU A 87 0.67 6.74 0.29
N GLU A 88 1.52 6.36 -0.67
CA GLU A 88 2.87 5.82 -0.41
C GLU A 88 3.95 6.89 -0.19
N ASP A 89 3.65 8.15 -0.51
CA ASP A 89 4.53 9.29 -0.24
C ASP A 89 4.19 9.89 1.13
N GLU A 90 5.18 9.90 2.03
CA GLU A 90 5.03 10.39 3.40
C GLU A 90 4.56 11.86 3.43
N LYS A 91 5.04 12.70 2.51
CA LYS A 91 4.65 14.12 2.47
C LYS A 91 3.20 14.29 2.05
N GLN A 92 2.74 13.50 1.08
CA GLN A 92 1.33 13.47 0.68
C GLN A 92 0.44 13.04 1.85
N LEU A 93 0.85 12.00 2.58
CA LEU A 93 0.12 11.51 3.74
C LEU A 93 0.08 12.56 4.85
N ASP A 94 1.22 13.15 5.20
CA ASP A 94 1.31 14.20 6.23
C ASP A 94 0.39 15.39 5.93
N LEU A 95 0.37 15.85 4.68
CA LEU A 95 -0.51 16.94 4.24
C LEU A 95 -1.99 16.61 4.44
N VAL A 96 -2.41 15.41 4.06
CA VAL A 96 -3.80 14.96 4.21
C VAL A 96 -4.15 14.78 5.69
N VAL A 97 -3.29 14.13 6.48
CA VAL A 97 -3.54 13.91 7.91
C VAL A 97 -3.62 15.23 8.66
N GLN A 98 -2.72 16.18 8.39
CA GLN A 98 -2.76 17.51 8.99
C GLN A 98 -4.07 18.23 8.65
N TYR A 99 -4.50 18.17 7.39
CA TYR A 99 -5.76 18.75 6.96
C TYR A 99 -6.98 18.14 7.67
N LEU A 100 -7.03 16.81 7.77
CA LEU A 100 -8.13 16.10 8.45
C LEU A 100 -8.16 16.38 9.95
N GLN A 101 -7.00 16.56 10.58
CA GLN A 101 -6.93 17.01 11.97
C GLN A 101 -7.53 18.41 12.14
N ASP A 102 -7.33 19.31 11.19
CA ASP A 102 -7.90 20.65 11.25
C ASP A 102 -9.42 20.64 11.07
N ILE A 103 -9.96 19.84 10.15
CA ILE A 103 -11.41 19.60 10.04
C ILE A 103 -11.98 19.07 11.36
N TYR A 104 -11.29 18.11 11.98
CA TYR A 104 -11.73 17.53 13.25
C TYR A 104 -11.73 18.58 14.38
N LYS A 105 -10.76 19.50 14.41
CA LYS A 105 -10.70 20.60 15.39
C LYS A 105 -11.80 21.64 15.18
N GLU A 106 -12.17 21.93 13.93
CA GLU A 106 -13.24 22.89 13.59
C GLU A 106 -14.62 22.45 14.10
N ILE A 107 -14.81 21.15 14.32
CA ILE A 107 -16.07 20.60 14.79
C ILE A 107 -16.07 20.63 16.32
N ASP A 108 -16.96 21.44 16.89
CA ASP A 108 -17.06 21.66 18.33
C ASP A 108 -17.16 20.32 19.07
N VAL A 109 -16.23 20.11 20.01
CA VAL A 109 -15.99 18.88 20.79
C VAL A 109 -17.26 18.38 21.50
N LYS A 110 -18.26 19.24 21.64
CA LYS A 110 -19.55 18.99 22.30
C LYS A 110 -20.49 18.08 21.51
N THR A 111 -20.37 17.99 20.17
CA THR A 111 -21.23 17.11 19.35
C THR A 111 -20.74 15.67 19.27
N LEU A 112 -19.53 15.37 19.76
CA LEU A 112 -18.95 14.02 19.75
C LEU A 112 -18.76 13.46 21.17
N PRO A 113 -19.83 13.34 21.99
CA PRO A 113 -19.73 12.79 23.36
C PRO A 113 -19.34 11.31 23.42
N ARG A 114 -19.10 10.66 22.28
CA ARG A 114 -18.75 9.23 22.18
C ARG A 114 -17.32 8.96 21.72
N ILE A 115 -16.61 9.96 21.19
CA ILE A 115 -15.20 9.82 20.80
C ILE A 115 -14.34 10.29 21.97
N ASN A 116 -14.44 9.57 23.11
CA ASN A 116 -13.49 9.70 24.21
C ASN A 116 -12.12 9.04 23.89
N GLY A 117 -11.94 8.61 22.64
CA GLY A 117 -10.76 7.91 22.15
C GLY A 117 -9.73 8.84 21.52
N ASP A 118 -8.52 8.31 21.42
CA ASP A 118 -7.36 8.89 20.77
C ASP A 118 -7.73 9.56 19.42
N ARG A 119 -7.61 10.89 19.38
CA ARG A 119 -7.95 11.71 18.20
C ARG A 119 -7.15 11.30 16.98
N ILE A 120 -5.92 10.87 17.19
CA ILE A 120 -5.02 10.44 16.12
C ILE A 120 -5.58 9.17 15.48
N LYS A 121 -5.98 8.19 16.29
CA LYS A 121 -6.62 6.96 15.79
C LYS A 121 -7.89 7.26 15.03
N PHE A 122 -8.72 8.17 15.51
CA PHE A 122 -9.94 8.53 14.79
C PHE A 122 -9.65 9.15 13.41
N VAL A 123 -8.63 10.02 13.31
CA VAL A 123 -8.23 10.59 12.02
C VAL A 123 -7.73 9.50 11.08
N LEU A 124 -6.85 8.60 11.54
CA LEU A 124 -6.24 7.57 10.70
C LEU A 124 -7.21 6.43 10.35
N ASP A 125 -8.02 5.97 11.29
CA ASP A 125 -8.87 4.79 11.12
C ASP A 125 -10.25 5.13 10.52
N VAL A 126 -10.67 6.40 10.56
CA VAL A 126 -12.00 6.83 10.08
C VAL A 126 -11.90 7.93 9.03
N LEU A 127 -11.35 9.08 9.37
CA LEU A 127 -11.39 10.23 8.45
C LEU A 127 -10.54 10.04 7.21
N LEU A 128 -9.35 9.45 7.37
CA LEU A 128 -8.42 9.18 6.28
C LEU A 128 -9.01 8.23 5.24
N PRO A 129 -9.49 7.02 5.59
CA PRO A 129 -10.08 6.12 4.61
C PRO A 129 -11.36 6.71 3.99
N GLU A 130 -12.22 7.39 4.76
CA GLU A 130 -13.41 8.07 4.22
C GLU A 130 -13.05 9.16 3.19
N ALA A 131 -12.04 9.98 3.48
CA ALA A 131 -11.59 11.03 2.59
C ALA A 131 -11.02 10.46 1.29
N ILE A 132 -10.20 9.41 1.38
CA ILE A 132 -9.59 8.76 0.20
C ILE A 132 -10.67 8.08 -0.65
N ILE A 133 -11.59 7.32 -0.06
CA ILE A 133 -12.68 6.67 -0.80
C ILE A 133 -13.55 7.71 -1.50
N TYR A 134 -13.90 8.79 -0.82
CA TYR A 134 -14.69 9.85 -1.43
C TYR A 134 -13.92 10.55 -2.56
N ALA A 135 -12.61 10.78 -2.38
CA ALA A 135 -11.77 11.33 -3.43
C ALA A 135 -11.67 10.39 -4.65
N ILE A 136 -11.51 9.08 -4.44
CA ILE A 136 -11.53 8.08 -5.52
C ILE A 136 -12.86 8.14 -6.26
N SER A 137 -13.99 8.18 -5.54
CA SER A 137 -15.32 8.26 -6.16
C SER A 137 -15.47 9.50 -7.05
N ALA A 138 -14.90 10.64 -6.63
CA ALA A 138 -14.99 11.90 -7.36
C ALA A 138 -13.97 12.03 -8.49
N VAL A 139 -12.78 11.45 -8.35
CA VAL A 139 -11.69 11.53 -9.35
C VAL A 139 -11.87 10.51 -10.46
N ASP A 140 -12.36 9.31 -10.12
CA ASP A 140 -12.57 8.22 -11.07
C ASP A 140 -14.03 8.11 -11.55
N ASP A 141 -14.90 9.05 -11.14
CA ASP A 141 -16.34 9.06 -11.43
C ASP A 141 -17.04 7.72 -11.08
N LEU A 142 -16.65 7.14 -9.95
CA LEU A 142 -17.16 5.84 -9.46
C LEU A 142 -18.26 6.03 -8.41
N ASN A 143 -19.10 5.01 -8.25
CA ASN A 143 -20.01 4.98 -7.11
C ASN A 143 -19.22 4.78 -5.80
N TYR A 144 -19.74 5.25 -4.68
CA TYR A 144 -19.08 5.14 -3.38
C TYR A 144 -18.68 3.69 -3.04
N LYS A 145 -19.57 2.73 -3.32
CA LYS A 145 -19.30 1.30 -3.08
C LYS A 145 -18.15 0.75 -3.95
N GLU A 146 -18.09 1.18 -5.21
CA GLU A 146 -17.02 0.76 -6.13
C GLU A 146 -15.68 1.39 -5.70
N ALA A 147 -15.70 2.65 -5.25
CA ALA A 147 -14.54 3.32 -4.70
C ALA A 147 -14.04 2.64 -3.41
N GLU A 148 -14.96 2.19 -2.55
CA GLU A 148 -14.64 1.43 -1.34
C GLU A 148 -14.00 0.07 -1.67
N GLU A 149 -14.54 -0.69 -2.62
CA GLU A 149 -13.95 -1.94 -3.07
C GLU A 149 -12.56 -1.72 -3.68
N LYS A 150 -12.40 -0.65 -4.46
CA LYS A 150 -11.11 -0.25 -5.03
C LYS A 150 -10.12 0.13 -3.93
N TYR A 151 -10.57 0.82 -2.89
CA TYR A 151 -9.75 1.19 -1.73
C TYR A 151 -9.24 -0.06 -0.98
N ILE A 152 -10.16 -0.99 -0.66
CA ILE A 152 -9.82 -2.24 0.04
C ILE A 152 -8.87 -3.11 -0.78
N LYS A 153 -9.04 -3.15 -2.10
CA LYS A 153 -8.18 -3.90 -3.02
C LYS A 153 -6.76 -3.34 -3.09
N GLY A 154 -6.59 -2.03 -2.87
CA GLY A 154 -5.31 -1.33 -3.02
C GLY A 154 -4.88 -1.12 -4.49
N PRO A 155 -3.80 -0.36 -4.72
CA PRO A 155 -3.20 -0.24 -6.05
C PRO A 155 -2.67 -1.58 -6.57
N SER A 156 -2.73 -1.78 -7.89
CA SER A 156 -2.14 -2.96 -8.52
C SER A 156 -0.61 -2.88 -8.50
N VAL A 157 0.03 -3.83 -7.81
CA VAL A 157 1.49 -3.98 -7.77
C VAL A 157 1.95 -4.92 -8.88
N SER A 158 3.02 -4.56 -9.58
CA SER A 158 3.62 -5.40 -10.62
C SER A 158 4.31 -6.63 -10.03
N ARG A 159 4.45 -7.71 -10.82
CA ARG A 159 5.14 -8.93 -10.39
C ARG A 159 6.57 -8.64 -9.90
N ARG A 160 7.26 -7.70 -10.54
CA ARG A 160 8.66 -7.35 -10.20
C ARG A 160 8.76 -6.58 -8.89
N GLU A 161 7.88 -5.60 -8.66
CA GLU A 161 7.81 -4.90 -7.37
C GLU A 161 7.53 -5.88 -6.23
N ARG A 162 6.67 -6.88 -6.48
CA ARG A 162 6.39 -7.94 -5.51
C ARG A 162 7.62 -8.79 -5.20
N GLU A 163 8.35 -9.23 -6.22
CA GLU A 163 9.59 -10.00 -6.06
C GLU A 163 10.65 -9.22 -5.27
N ILE A 164 10.85 -7.93 -5.57
CA ILE A 164 11.79 -7.06 -4.83
C ILE A 164 11.38 -6.94 -3.36
N PHE A 165 10.09 -6.73 -3.08
CA PHE A 165 9.59 -6.62 -1.71
C PHE A 165 9.74 -7.93 -0.93
N ASP A 166 9.46 -9.06 -1.56
CA ASP A 166 9.64 -10.38 -0.96
C ASP A 166 11.14 -10.64 -0.64
N GLU A 167 12.04 -10.24 -1.53
CA GLU A 167 13.50 -10.30 -1.30
C GLU A 167 13.92 -9.43 -0.11
N GLU A 168 13.47 -8.17 -0.03
CA GLU A 168 13.76 -7.28 1.11
C GLU A 168 13.23 -7.84 2.44
N ILE A 169 12.05 -8.45 2.45
CA ILE A 169 11.50 -9.11 3.64
C ILE A 169 12.39 -10.27 4.06
N LEU A 170 12.83 -11.10 3.11
CA LEU A 170 13.70 -12.23 3.40
C LEU A 170 15.05 -11.76 3.95
N GLU A 171 15.63 -10.70 3.39
CA GLU A 171 16.86 -10.11 3.91
C GLU A 171 16.68 -9.56 5.34
N LYS A 172 15.63 -8.78 5.60
CA LYS A 172 15.32 -8.26 6.94
C LYS A 172 15.14 -9.39 7.95
N LYS A 173 14.45 -10.47 7.59
CA LYS A 173 14.29 -11.66 8.45
C LYS A 173 15.63 -12.35 8.75
N LYS A 174 16.49 -12.52 7.73
CA LYS A 174 17.83 -13.08 7.92
C LYS A 174 18.67 -12.22 8.87
N LEU A 175 18.65 -10.89 8.69
CA LEU A 175 19.35 -9.95 9.56
C LEU A 175 18.84 -10.02 11.00
N GLN A 176 17.53 -10.16 11.20
CA GLN A 176 16.94 -10.33 12.54
C GLN A 176 17.39 -11.64 13.22
N LEU A 177 17.43 -12.76 12.49
CA LEU A 177 17.91 -14.03 13.03
C LEU A 177 19.39 -13.97 13.42
N LEU A 178 20.23 -13.40 12.55
CA LEU A 178 21.66 -13.22 12.84
C LEU A 178 21.90 -12.28 14.03
N LYS A 179 21.02 -11.29 14.24
CA LYS A 179 21.08 -10.40 15.40
C LYS A 179 20.68 -11.13 16.69
N ALA A 180 19.59 -11.92 16.65
CA ALA A 180 19.15 -12.73 17.78
C ALA A 180 20.16 -13.81 18.18
N GLU A 181 20.91 -14.38 17.22
CA GLU A 181 21.97 -15.35 17.49
C GLU A 181 23.18 -14.70 18.18
N LYS A 182 23.59 -13.50 17.75
CA LYS A 182 24.67 -12.74 18.41
C LYS A 182 24.31 -12.30 19.83
N ASP A 183 23.07 -11.84 20.03
CA ASP A 183 22.58 -11.43 21.36
C ASP A 183 22.52 -12.62 22.36
N SER A 184 22.50 -13.87 21.87
CA SER A 184 22.56 -15.08 22.70
C SER A 184 23.98 -15.50 23.09
N VAL A 185 25.00 -15.10 22.33
CA VAL A 185 26.40 -15.48 22.54
C VAL A 185 27.11 -14.52 23.49
N ASP A 186 26.68 -13.25 23.56
CA ASP A 186 27.24 -12.24 24.47
C ASP A 186 26.68 -12.29 25.90
N SER A 187 25.78 -13.24 26.20
CA SER A 187 25.19 -13.42 27.55
C SER A 187 25.73 -14.64 28.33
N VAL A 188 26.86 -15.22 27.89
CA VAL A 188 27.56 -16.35 28.55
C VAL A 188 28.91 -15.90 29.10
#